data_AF-A0A4Q2Z0I8-F1
#
_entry.id   AF-A0A4Q2Z0I8-F1
#
_cell.length_a   1.000
_cell.length_b   1.000
_cell.length_c   1.000
_cell.angle_alpha   90.00
_cell.angle_beta   90.00
_cell.angle_gamma   90.00
#
_symmetry.space_group_name_H-M   'P 1'
#
loop_
_entity.id
_entity.type
_entity.pdbx_description
1 polymer ?
#
loop_
_entity_poly.entity_id
_entity_poly.type
_entity_poly.pdbx_seq_one_letter_code
_entity_poly.pdbx_strand_id
1 'polypeptide(L)'
;MVRGALDLMLGSEAGNAAFGVWDSAGEKIILLEAWWVVECVAPARLHVERFLPQTPMRVVVDHKGGDHSDDPAFSRPPLRKGDGAALMRNEKVKRIFVPAMLDHVRLLGKERSVGVIADALAAMREETAAEIARLRDLAEVNDHIRPEEIELMEQRRDELEEVIGNARVRLDAVRIVWKAPVA
;
A
#
# COMPACT_ATOMS: atom_id res chain seq x y z
N MET A 1 0.29 10.22 22.53
CA MET A 1 1.19 11.21 21.89
C MET A 1 1.88 10.69 20.62
N VAL A 2 2.27 9.41 20.54
CA VAL A 2 2.95 8.86 19.34
C VAL A 2 2.02 8.73 18.12
N ARG A 3 0.76 8.28 18.30
CA ARG A 3 -0.24 8.18 17.21
C ARG A 3 -0.52 9.53 16.54
N GLY A 4 -0.75 10.60 17.31
CA GLY A 4 -1.00 11.92 16.74
C GLY A 4 0.21 12.51 15.99
N ALA A 5 1.44 12.14 16.34
CA ALA A 5 2.63 12.53 15.58
C ALA A 5 2.77 11.70 14.29
N LEU A 6 2.45 10.41 14.32
CA LEU A 6 2.40 9.53 13.14
C LEU A 6 1.30 9.98 12.16
N ASP A 7 0.10 10.26 12.64
CA ASP A 7 -1.01 10.77 11.82
C ASP A 7 -0.66 12.12 11.19
N LEU A 8 0.06 12.98 11.92
CA LEU A 8 0.53 14.26 11.40
C LEU A 8 1.65 14.11 10.35
N MET A 9 2.52 13.10 10.49
CA MET A 9 3.53 12.78 9.47
C MET A 9 2.91 12.15 8.22
N LEU A 10 2.01 11.17 8.39
CA LEU A 10 1.26 10.50 7.31
C LEU A 10 0.27 11.45 6.60
N GLY A 11 -0.16 12.52 7.29
CA GLY A 11 -1.00 13.58 6.73
C GLY A 11 -0.22 14.79 6.18
N SER A 12 1.11 14.83 6.32
CA SER A 12 1.94 15.96 5.86
C SER A 12 2.42 15.77 4.41
N GLU A 13 2.66 16.89 3.70
CA GLU A 13 3.26 16.87 2.35
C GLU A 13 4.79 16.72 2.36
N ALA A 14 5.42 16.78 3.53
CA ALA A 14 6.86 16.71 3.68
C ALA A 14 7.35 15.26 3.57
N GLY A 15 7.94 14.90 2.43
CA GLY A 15 8.44 13.55 2.15
C GLY A 15 7.72 12.82 1.02
N ASN A 16 6.62 13.39 0.50
CA ASN A 16 5.79 12.77 -0.54
C ASN A 16 6.43 12.82 -1.94
N ALA A 17 7.41 13.71 -2.15
CA ALA A 17 8.20 13.75 -3.37
C ALA A 17 9.68 13.94 -3.03
N ALA A 18 10.53 13.01 -3.48
CA ALA A 18 11.96 13.05 -3.22
C ALA A 18 12.79 12.75 -4.48
N PHE A 19 14.04 13.21 -4.46
CA PHE A 19 15.03 12.90 -5.48
C PHE A 19 16.31 12.38 -4.83
N GLY A 20 16.84 11.28 -5.36
CA GLY A 20 18.09 10.69 -4.90
C GLY A 20 19.00 10.33 -6.08
N VAL A 21 20.30 10.36 -5.85
CA VAL A 21 21.29 9.83 -6.79
C VAL A 21 21.86 8.56 -6.19
N TRP A 22 21.87 7.50 -7.00
CA TRP A 22 22.52 6.24 -6.68
C TRP A 22 23.79 6.11 -7.51
N ASP A 23 24.93 6.30 -6.88
CA ASP A 23 26.23 6.13 -7.53
C ASP A 23 26.47 4.63 -7.78
N SER A 24 26.53 4.24 -9.06
CA SER A 24 26.70 2.86 -9.48
C SER A 24 27.52 2.81 -10.76
N ALA A 25 28.51 1.93 -10.86
CA ALA A 25 29.34 1.75 -12.06
C ALA A 25 28.59 1.14 -13.27
N GLY A 26 27.28 0.97 -13.17
CA GLY A 26 26.44 0.31 -14.16
C GLY A 26 25.81 1.30 -15.13
N GLU A 27 24.79 0.81 -15.84
CA GLU A 27 24.03 1.62 -16.79
C GLU A 27 23.34 2.81 -16.11
N LYS A 28 23.27 3.94 -16.83
CA LYS A 28 22.48 5.11 -16.42
C LYS A 28 20.99 4.78 -16.53
N ILE A 29 20.30 4.78 -15.40
CA ILE A 29 18.88 4.45 -15.33
C ILE A 29 18.14 5.40 -14.39
N ILE A 30 16.98 5.89 -14.86
CA ILE A 30 16.01 6.61 -14.03
C ILE A 30 15.03 5.58 -13.50
N LEU A 31 14.84 5.60 -12.18
CA LEU A 31 13.84 4.81 -11.48
C LEU A 31 12.81 5.74 -10.86
N LEU A 32 11.58 5.28 -10.79
CA LEU A 32 10.49 5.91 -10.06
C LEU A 32 9.98 4.88 -9.05
N GLU A 33 10.23 5.18 -7.78
CA GLU A 33 9.67 4.45 -6.65
C GLU A 33 8.40 5.18 -6.20
N ALA A 34 7.30 4.44 -6.09
CA ALA A 34 6.01 4.92 -5.64
C ALA A 34 5.54 4.07 -4.46
N TRP A 35 5.14 4.74 -3.39
CA TRP A 35 4.52 4.15 -2.22
C TRP A 35 3.03 4.39 -2.28
N TRP A 36 2.29 3.30 -2.34
CA TRP A 36 0.84 3.25 -2.29
C TRP A 36 0.39 2.82 -0.91
N VAL A 37 -0.77 3.28 -0.47
CA VAL A 37 -1.38 2.83 0.78
C VAL A 37 -2.76 2.29 0.45
N VAL A 38 -3.00 1.04 0.84
CA VAL A 38 -4.35 0.45 0.87
C VAL A 38 -4.93 0.74 2.24
N GLU A 39 -6.07 1.44 2.28
CA GLU A 39 -6.74 1.83 3.52
C GLU A 39 -8.26 1.69 3.39
N CYS A 40 -8.92 1.38 4.50
CA CYS A 40 -10.36 1.28 4.58
C CYS A 40 -10.92 2.37 5.48
N VAL A 41 -11.93 3.10 5.02
CA VAL A 41 -12.66 4.08 5.82
C VAL A 41 -13.94 3.42 6.30
N ALA A 42 -13.96 2.99 7.56
CA ALA A 42 -15.07 2.27 8.16
C ALA A 42 -15.33 2.71 9.61
N PRO A 43 -16.55 2.50 10.14
CA PRO A 43 -16.85 2.75 11.55
C PRO A 43 -15.91 1.98 12.49
N ALA A 44 -15.41 2.65 13.53
CA ALA A 44 -14.46 2.06 14.48
C ALA A 44 -14.97 0.75 15.13
N ARG A 45 -16.30 0.59 15.28
CA ARG A 45 -16.93 -0.63 15.81
C ARG A 45 -16.61 -1.89 15.02
N LEU A 46 -16.27 -1.76 13.74
CA LEU A 46 -15.95 -2.91 12.88
C LEU A 46 -14.55 -3.43 13.15
N HIS A 47 -13.64 -2.59 13.66
CA HIS A 47 -12.23 -2.93 13.89
C HIS A 47 -11.51 -3.45 12.63
N VAL A 48 -11.77 -2.82 11.47
CA VAL A 48 -11.21 -3.20 10.17
C VAL A 48 -9.68 -3.24 10.18
N GLU A 49 -9.03 -2.36 10.95
CA GLU A 49 -7.57 -2.29 11.09
C GLU A 49 -6.92 -3.62 11.54
N ARG A 50 -7.69 -4.56 12.10
CA ARG A 50 -7.21 -5.91 12.44
C ARG A 50 -6.90 -6.76 11.21
N PHE A 51 -7.64 -6.53 10.12
CA PHE A 51 -7.53 -7.29 8.87
C PHE A 51 -6.83 -6.49 7.78
N LEU A 52 -7.15 -5.20 7.70
CA LEU A 52 -6.59 -4.27 6.73
C LEU A 52 -6.19 -2.97 7.44
N PRO A 53 -5.03 -2.95 8.14
CA PRO A 53 -4.43 -1.70 8.56
C PRO A 53 -4.01 -0.88 7.33
N GLN A 54 -3.61 0.38 7.52
CA GLN A 54 -3.01 1.18 6.44
C GLN A 54 -1.77 0.48 5.91
N THR A 55 -1.93 -0.26 4.81
CA THR A 55 -0.93 -1.22 4.34
C THR A 55 -0.14 -0.58 3.22
N PRO A 56 1.14 -0.21 3.46
CA PRO A 56 1.97 0.38 2.43
C PRO A 56 2.42 -0.68 1.44
N MET A 57 2.48 -0.28 0.18
CA MET A 57 2.87 -1.12 -0.94
C MET A 57 3.82 -0.32 -1.83
N ARG A 58 4.97 -0.91 -2.10
CA ARG A 58 6.04 -0.26 -2.87
C ARG A 58 6.01 -0.77 -4.31
N VAL A 59 6.04 0.16 -5.26
CA VAL A 59 6.20 -0.11 -6.68
C VAL A 59 7.44 0.62 -7.18
N VAL A 60 8.30 -0.06 -7.94
CA VAL A 60 9.49 0.56 -8.54
C VAL A 60 9.51 0.25 -10.02
N VAL A 61 9.57 1.27 -10.86
CA VAL A 61 9.72 1.10 -12.31
C VAL A 61 10.91 1.88 -12.85
N ASP A 62 11.44 1.47 -13.98
CA ASP A 62 12.42 2.24 -14.72
C ASP A 62 11.80 2.98 -15.93
N HIS A 63 12.56 3.95 -16.47
CA HIS A 63 12.17 4.70 -17.66
C HIS A 63 12.12 3.89 -18.97
N LYS A 64 12.52 2.60 -18.94
CA LYS A 64 12.41 1.65 -20.04
C LYS A 64 11.16 0.78 -19.93
N GLY A 65 10.41 0.86 -18.83
CA GLY A 65 9.21 0.09 -18.57
C GLY A 65 9.43 -1.21 -17.79
N GLY A 66 10.60 -1.42 -17.18
CA GLY A 66 10.84 -2.57 -16.29
C GLY A 66 10.20 -2.36 -14.91
N ASP A 67 9.56 -3.40 -14.35
CA ASP A 67 9.14 -3.48 -12.95
C ASP A 67 10.27 -4.09 -12.10
N HIS A 68 10.70 -3.34 -11.07
CA HIS A 68 11.77 -3.69 -10.12
C HIS A 68 11.26 -3.74 -8.68
N SER A 69 9.94 -3.80 -8.47
CA SER A 69 9.32 -3.72 -7.14
C SER A 69 9.77 -4.85 -6.22
N ASP A 70 9.98 -6.04 -6.78
CA ASP A 70 10.37 -7.25 -6.05
C ASP A 70 11.89 -7.54 -6.12
N ASP A 71 12.66 -6.70 -6.82
CA ASP A 71 14.11 -6.86 -6.93
C ASP A 71 14.81 -6.36 -5.64
N PRO A 72 15.49 -7.25 -4.89
CA PRO A 72 16.18 -6.89 -3.67
C PRO A 72 17.27 -5.82 -3.87
N ALA A 73 17.88 -5.74 -5.06
CA ALA A 73 18.91 -4.75 -5.38
C ALA A 73 18.36 -3.32 -5.29
N PHE A 74 17.06 -3.12 -5.53
CA PHE A 74 16.39 -1.82 -5.49
C PHE A 74 15.63 -1.58 -4.19
N SER A 75 15.71 -2.48 -3.21
CA SER A 75 14.99 -2.36 -1.93
C SER A 75 15.52 -1.25 -1.03
N ARG A 76 16.85 -1.06 -0.99
CA ARG A 76 17.54 -0.07 -0.16
C ARG A 76 18.74 0.53 -0.90
N PRO A 77 18.51 1.30 -1.97
CA PRO A 77 19.61 1.90 -2.71
C PRO A 77 20.40 2.87 -1.82
N PRO A 78 21.74 2.88 -1.91
CA PRO A 78 22.57 3.88 -1.23
C PRO A 78 22.40 5.23 -1.93
N LEU A 79 21.45 6.03 -1.44
CA LEU A 79 21.12 7.33 -2.03
C LEU A 79 21.89 8.46 -1.37
N ARG A 80 22.48 9.32 -2.20
CA ARG A 80 22.90 10.67 -1.77
C ARG A 80 21.93 11.72 -2.29
N LYS A 81 21.92 12.88 -1.63
CA LYS A 81 21.18 14.05 -2.11
C LYS A 81 21.74 14.49 -3.46
N GLY A 82 20.84 14.77 -4.40
CA GLY A 82 21.19 15.33 -5.70
C GLY A 82 20.30 16.50 -6.08
N ASP A 83 20.61 17.14 -7.21
CA ASP A 83 19.79 18.20 -7.78
C ASP A 83 18.73 17.62 -8.72
N GLY A 84 17.51 17.45 -8.21
CA GLY A 84 16.38 17.00 -9.02
C GLY A 84 16.01 17.98 -10.13
N ALA A 85 16.25 19.29 -9.93
CA ALA A 85 15.98 20.28 -10.96
C ALA A 85 16.91 20.10 -12.16
N ALA A 86 18.15 19.64 -11.95
CA ALA A 86 19.06 19.30 -13.05
C ALA A 86 18.53 18.18 -13.95
N LEU A 87 17.96 17.13 -13.35
CA LEU A 87 17.36 16.04 -14.12
C LEU A 87 16.12 16.52 -14.88
N MET A 88 15.30 17.36 -14.24
CA MET A 88 14.07 17.91 -14.83
C MET A 88 14.32 18.98 -15.91
N ARG A 89 15.55 19.48 -16.09
CA ARG A 89 15.95 20.28 -17.25
C ARG A 89 16.00 19.46 -18.54
N ASN A 90 16.10 18.13 -18.45
CA ASN A 90 16.01 17.26 -19.62
C ASN A 90 14.54 17.11 -20.05
N GLU A 91 14.19 17.70 -21.19
CA GLU A 91 12.80 17.74 -21.66
C GLU A 91 12.23 16.34 -21.92
N LYS A 92 13.07 15.37 -22.34
CA LYS A 92 12.67 13.98 -22.53
C LYS A 92 12.28 13.33 -21.20
N VAL A 93 13.06 13.58 -20.15
CA VAL A 93 12.75 13.08 -18.81
C VAL A 93 11.43 13.69 -18.31
N LYS A 94 11.30 15.01 -18.42
CA LYS A 94 10.14 15.76 -17.91
C LYS A 94 8.84 15.45 -18.64
N ARG A 95 8.84 15.39 -19.98
CA ARG A 95 7.60 15.25 -20.78
C ARG A 95 7.25 13.83 -21.19
N ILE A 96 8.23 12.92 -21.21
CA ILE A 96 8.01 11.56 -21.73
C ILE A 96 8.21 10.54 -20.61
N PHE A 97 9.39 10.49 -20.00
CA PHE A 97 9.69 9.42 -19.05
C PHE A 97 8.90 9.52 -17.75
N VAL A 98 8.90 10.68 -17.08
CA VAL A 98 8.19 10.83 -15.79
C VAL A 98 6.68 10.57 -15.93
N PRO A 99 5.96 11.14 -16.92
CA PRO A 99 4.55 10.82 -17.11
C PRO A 99 4.29 9.33 -17.40
N ALA A 100 5.07 8.72 -18.30
CA ALA A 100 4.90 7.30 -18.63
C ALA A 100 5.18 6.39 -17.41
N MET A 101 6.20 6.70 -16.62
CA MET A 101 6.52 5.97 -15.40
C MET A 101 5.42 6.14 -14.34
N LEU A 102 4.84 7.34 -14.21
CA LEU A 102 3.72 7.60 -13.30
C LEU A 102 2.49 6.78 -13.67
N ASP A 103 2.18 6.65 -14.96
CA ASP A 103 1.08 5.80 -15.43
C ASP A 103 1.37 4.32 -15.22
N HIS A 104 2.62 3.90 -15.39
CA HIS A 104 3.02 2.52 -15.12
C HIS A 104 2.92 2.15 -13.63
N VAL A 105 3.43 2.99 -12.73
CA VAL A 105 3.28 2.73 -11.27
C VAL A 105 1.82 2.79 -10.81
N ARG A 106 0.96 3.59 -11.47
CA ARG A 106 -0.50 3.59 -11.21
C ARG A 106 -1.14 2.27 -11.58
N LEU A 107 -0.78 1.70 -12.73
CA LEU A 107 -1.30 0.40 -13.17
C LEU A 107 -0.88 -0.71 -12.20
N LEU A 108 0.44 -0.84 -11.96
CA LEU A 108 1.00 -1.85 -11.05
C LEU A 108 0.49 -1.67 -9.62
N GLY A 109 0.34 -0.43 -9.14
CA GLY A 109 -0.22 -0.13 -7.83
C GLY A 109 -1.66 -0.64 -7.69
N LYS A 110 -2.51 -0.44 -8.72
CA LYS A 110 -3.86 -0.99 -8.73
C LYS A 110 -3.85 -2.52 -8.76
N GLU A 111 -3.05 -3.13 -9.62
CA GLU A 111 -2.98 -4.59 -9.74
C GLU A 111 -2.55 -5.25 -8.42
N ARG A 112 -1.46 -4.76 -7.82
CA ARG A 112 -0.96 -5.29 -6.55
C ARG A 112 -1.92 -5.04 -5.38
N SER A 113 -2.70 -3.94 -5.40
CA SER A 113 -3.70 -3.68 -4.35
C SER A 113 -4.81 -4.74 -4.29
N VAL A 114 -5.14 -5.38 -5.43
CA VAL A 114 -6.15 -6.45 -5.47
C VAL A 114 -5.71 -7.63 -4.61
N GLY A 115 -4.42 -7.97 -4.64
CA GLY A 115 -3.85 -9.03 -3.79
C GLY A 115 -3.95 -8.69 -2.30
N VAL A 116 -3.57 -7.47 -1.92
CA VAL A 116 -3.65 -7.01 -0.52
C VAL A 116 -5.08 -7.07 0.03
N ILE A 117 -6.05 -6.62 -0.77
CA ILE A 117 -7.47 -6.66 -0.39
C ILE A 117 -7.97 -8.11 -0.31
N ALA A 118 -7.58 -8.97 -1.26
CA ALA A 118 -7.96 -10.37 -1.25
C ALA A 118 -7.42 -11.12 -0.03
N ASP A 119 -6.16 -10.88 0.34
CA ASP A 119 -5.53 -11.48 1.52
C ASP A 119 -6.23 -11.03 2.80
N ALA A 120 -6.57 -9.73 2.91
CA ALA A 120 -7.32 -9.20 4.05
C ALA A 120 -8.74 -9.78 4.15
N LEU A 121 -9.44 -9.95 3.02
CA LEU A 121 -10.75 -10.60 2.98
C LEU A 121 -10.67 -12.07 3.38
N ALA A 122 -9.65 -12.79 2.92
CA ALA A 122 -9.45 -14.19 3.27
C ALA A 122 -9.23 -14.35 4.78
N ALA A 123 -8.32 -13.55 5.36
CA ALA A 123 -8.05 -13.56 6.79
C ALA A 123 -9.30 -13.19 7.62
N MET A 124 -10.06 -12.17 7.18
CA MET A 124 -11.31 -11.77 7.85
C MET A 124 -12.36 -12.88 7.81
N ARG A 125 -12.56 -13.51 6.66
CA ARG A 125 -13.52 -14.62 6.51
C ARG A 125 -13.14 -15.83 7.35
N GLU A 126 -11.86 -16.18 7.40
CA GLU A 126 -11.37 -17.29 8.22
C GLU A 126 -11.63 -17.05 9.71
N GLU A 127 -11.25 -15.88 10.23
CA GLU A 127 -11.46 -15.53 11.65
C GLU A 127 -12.94 -15.48 12.01
N THR A 128 -13.76 -14.79 11.21
CA THR A 128 -15.20 -14.64 11.49
C THR A 128 -15.96 -15.95 11.34
N ALA A 129 -15.61 -16.80 10.39
CA ALA A 129 -16.21 -18.12 10.25
C ALA A 129 -15.91 -19.02 11.46
N ALA A 130 -14.67 -18.99 11.97
CA ALA A 130 -14.28 -19.73 13.16
C ALA A 130 -15.06 -19.28 14.40
N GLU A 131 -15.23 -17.96 14.60
CA GLU A 131 -15.97 -17.43 15.75
C GLU A 131 -17.48 -17.75 15.64
N ILE A 132 -18.08 -17.63 14.45
CA ILE A 132 -19.50 -17.99 14.23
C ILE A 132 -19.73 -19.49 14.49
N ALA A 133 -18.82 -20.36 14.01
CA ALA A 133 -18.90 -21.80 14.28
C ALA A 133 -18.82 -22.09 15.78
N ARG A 134 -17.87 -21.47 16.48
CA ARG A 134 -17.74 -21.62 17.95
C ARG A 134 -19.01 -21.18 18.69
N LEU A 135 -19.63 -20.09 18.27
CA LEU A 135 -20.88 -19.60 18.88
C LEU A 135 -22.06 -20.55 18.62
N ARG A 136 -22.14 -21.13 17.41
CA ARG A 136 -23.15 -22.16 17.09
C ARG A 136 -22.97 -23.40 17.95
N ASP A 137 -21.75 -23.93 18.06
CA ASP A 137 -21.45 -25.10 18.88
C ASP A 137 -21.79 -24.86 20.36
N LEU A 138 -21.49 -23.67 20.88
CA LEU A 138 -21.84 -23.31 22.26
C LEU A 138 -23.35 -23.19 22.45
N ALA A 139 -24.10 -22.71 21.45
CA ALA A 139 -25.54 -22.57 21.52
C ALA A 139 -26.26 -23.93 21.58
N GLU A 140 -25.67 -24.99 21.01
CA GLU A 140 -26.22 -26.35 21.10
C GLU A 140 -26.20 -26.92 22.52
N VAL A 141 -25.25 -26.46 23.36
CA VAL A 141 -25.04 -26.96 24.72
C VAL A 141 -25.39 -25.95 25.81
N ASN A 142 -25.80 -24.73 25.45
CA ASN A 142 -26.06 -23.64 26.38
C ASN A 142 -27.19 -22.70 25.91
N ASP A 143 -28.36 -22.82 26.55
CA ASP A 143 -29.56 -22.02 26.26
C ASP A 143 -29.41 -20.51 26.57
N HIS A 144 -28.28 -20.08 27.16
CA HIS A 144 -28.01 -18.65 27.38
C HIS A 144 -27.53 -17.92 26.12
N ILE A 145 -27.12 -18.64 25.07
CA ILE A 145 -26.72 -18.02 23.80
C ILE A 145 -27.96 -17.82 22.94
N ARG A 146 -28.24 -16.56 22.63
CA ARG A 146 -29.43 -16.21 21.86
C ARG A 146 -29.14 -16.30 20.36
N PRO A 147 -30.11 -16.75 19.53
CA PRO A 147 -29.97 -16.72 18.08
C PRO A 147 -29.60 -15.33 17.53
N GLU A 148 -30.10 -14.27 18.17
CA GLU A 148 -29.80 -12.87 17.86
C GLU A 148 -28.29 -12.55 17.91
N GLU A 149 -27.51 -13.23 18.76
CA GLU A 149 -26.06 -13.00 18.87
C GLU A 149 -25.31 -13.58 17.67
N ILE A 150 -25.76 -14.73 17.14
CA ILE A 150 -25.21 -15.34 15.94
C ILE A 150 -25.56 -14.48 14.72
N GLU A 151 -26.81 -14.04 14.61
CA GLU A 151 -27.26 -13.14 13.55
C GLU A 151 -26.46 -11.82 13.54
N LEU A 152 -26.19 -11.24 14.71
CA LEU A 152 -25.38 -10.03 14.82
C LEU A 152 -23.94 -10.24 14.35
N MET A 153 -23.35 -11.42 14.62
CA MET A 153 -22.00 -11.75 14.13
C MET A 153 -21.98 -11.96 12.63
N GLU A 154 -23.00 -12.58 12.04
CA GLU A 154 -23.13 -12.73 10.59
C GLU A 154 -23.30 -11.37 9.91
N GLN A 155 -24.15 -10.49 10.44
CA GLN A 155 -24.30 -9.11 9.95
C GLN A 155 -22.96 -8.35 10.02
N ARG A 156 -22.22 -8.51 11.12
CA ARG A 156 -20.90 -7.88 11.26
C ARG A 156 -19.89 -8.39 10.24
N ARG A 157 -19.89 -9.70 9.94
CA ARG A 157 -19.05 -10.28 8.87
C ARG A 157 -19.39 -9.65 7.53
N ASP A 158 -20.68 -9.53 7.21
CA ASP A 158 -21.12 -9.00 5.92
C ASP A 158 -20.76 -7.50 5.79
N GLU A 159 -20.94 -6.71 6.85
CA GLU A 159 -20.47 -5.33 6.89
C GLU A 159 -18.94 -5.23 6.71
N LEU A 160 -18.18 -6.12 7.36
CA LEU A 160 -16.71 -6.18 7.22
C LEU A 160 -16.30 -6.50 5.78
N GLU A 161 -16.97 -7.46 5.16
CA GLU A 161 -16.70 -7.86 3.78
C GLU A 161 -16.94 -6.71 2.80
N GLU A 162 -18.04 -5.98 2.97
CA GLU A 162 -18.36 -4.82 2.13
C GLU A 162 -17.31 -3.71 2.27
N VAL A 163 -16.94 -3.33 3.50
CA VAL A 163 -16.01 -2.22 3.71
C VAL A 163 -14.58 -2.57 3.27
N ILE A 164 -14.12 -3.81 3.51
CA ILE A 164 -12.78 -4.25 3.07
C ILE A 164 -12.75 -4.38 1.54
N GLY A 165 -13.80 -4.92 0.92
CA GLY A 165 -13.90 -5.02 -0.54
C GLY A 165 -13.88 -3.66 -1.24
N ASN A 166 -14.37 -2.61 -0.58
CA ASN A 166 -14.36 -1.23 -1.06
C ASN A 166 -13.16 -0.39 -0.53
N ALA A 167 -12.09 -1.05 -0.08
CA ALA A 167 -10.89 -0.36 0.36
C ALA A 167 -10.34 0.58 -0.73
N ARG A 168 -9.81 1.72 -0.28
CA ARG A 168 -9.24 2.75 -1.14
C ARG A 168 -7.74 2.51 -1.30
N VAL A 169 -7.24 2.89 -2.48
CA VAL A 169 -5.82 2.81 -2.81
C VAL A 169 -5.38 4.21 -3.18
N ARG A 170 -4.47 4.79 -2.37
CA ARG A 170 -3.94 6.13 -2.61
C ARG A 170 -2.43 6.11 -2.81
N LEU A 171 -1.94 7.00 -3.66
CA LEU A 171 -0.52 7.28 -3.79
C LEU A 171 -0.11 8.17 -2.61
N ASP A 172 0.86 7.72 -1.83
CA ASP A 172 1.31 8.40 -0.62
C ASP A 172 2.62 9.17 -0.87
N ALA A 173 3.60 8.49 -1.48
CA ALA A 173 4.89 9.11 -1.80
C ALA A 173 5.47 8.64 -3.14
N VAL A 174 6.25 9.50 -3.77
CA VAL A 174 7.05 9.20 -4.95
C VAL A 174 8.49 9.63 -4.77
N ARG A 175 9.40 8.87 -5.36
CA ARG A 175 10.83 9.16 -5.34
C ARG A 175 11.43 8.84 -6.69
N ILE A 176 12.09 9.83 -7.27
CA ILE A 176 12.88 9.64 -8.48
C ILE A 176 14.32 9.33 -8.06
N VAL A 177 14.87 8.24 -8.59
CA VAL A 177 16.26 7.86 -8.37
C VAL A 177 17.02 7.92 -9.69
N TRP A 178 18.08 8.72 -9.72
CA TRP A 178 19.05 8.73 -10.82
C TRP A 178 20.19 7.79 -10.47
N LYS A 179 20.19 6.58 -11.05
CA LYS A 179 21.30 5.63 -10.89
C LYS A 179 22.29 5.84 -12.03
N ALA A 180 23.49 6.27 -11.71
CA ALA A 180 24.53 6.57 -12.70
C ALA A 180 25.93 6.42 -12.09
N PRO A 181 26.97 6.30 -12.93
CA PRO A 181 28.34 6.39 -12.46
C PRO A 181 28.62 7.72 -11.76
N VAL A 182 29.54 7.70 -10.80
CA VAL A 182 30.06 8.92 -10.17
C VAL A 182 30.62 9.80 -11.29
N ALA A 183 30.19 11.07 -11.31
CA ALA A 183 30.69 12.07 -12.25
C ALA A 183 32.10 12.53 -11.89
#